data_AF-A0A519MYS5-F1
#
_entry.id   AF-A0A519MYS5-F1
#
_cell.length_a   1.000
_cell.length_b   1.000
_cell.length_c   1.000
_cell.angle_alpha   90.00
_cell.angle_beta   90.00
_cell.angle_gamma   90.00
#
_symmetry.space_group_name_H-M   'P 1'
#
loop_
_entity.id
_entity.type
_entity.pdbx_description
1 polymer ?
#
loop_
_entity_poly.entity_id
_entity_poly.type
_entity_poly.pdbx_seq_one_letter_code
_entity_poly.pdbx_strand_id
1 'polypeptide(L)' 'MSILAETTERKALQEIARSLRFYSNLDLLQISGGDAVRIRHAEHIIKSIIANNGYEVRTSKRRGIYLIKHRS' A
#
# COMPACT_ATOMS: atom_id res chain seq x y z
N MET A 1 -17.80 -12.98 -6.61
CA MET A 1 -17.61 -13.06 -5.14
C MET A 1 -18.81 -12.41 -4.45
N SER A 2 -19.14 -12.78 -3.21
CA SER A 2 -20.21 -12.11 -2.46
C SER A 2 -19.78 -10.70 -2.04
N ILE A 3 -20.75 -9.80 -1.83
CA ILE A 3 -20.50 -8.41 -1.38
C ILE A 3 -19.75 -8.38 -0.03
N LEU A 4 -20.04 -9.35 0.84
CA LEU A 4 -19.36 -9.48 2.14
C LEU A 4 -17.89 -9.88 1.99
N ALA A 5 -17.58 -10.75 1.03
CA ALA A 5 -16.19 -11.11 0.72
C ALA A 5 -15.43 -9.90 0.16
N GLU A 6 -16.01 -9.16 -0.79
CA GLU A 6 -15.40 -7.97 -1.38
C GLU A 6 -15.13 -6.87 -0.34
N THR A 7 -16.07 -6.64 0.58
CA THR A 7 -15.89 -5.65 1.65
C THR A 7 -14.84 -6.08 2.68
N THR A 8 -14.73 -7.37 2.97
CA THR A 8 -13.71 -7.92 3.88
C THR A 8 -12.32 -7.83 3.26
N GLU A 9 -12.20 -8.23 2.00
CA GLU A 9 -10.97 -8.15 1.22
C GLU A 9 -10.48 -6.70 1.10
N ARG A 10 -11.36 -5.76 0.75
CA ARG A 10 -11.03 -4.34 0.70
C ARG A 10 -10.51 -3.81 2.03
N LYS A 11 -11.09 -4.24 3.17
CA LYS A 11 -10.61 -3.84 4.50
C LYS A 11 -9.20 -4.38 4.77
N ALA A 12 -8.94 -5.64 4.44
CA ALA A 12 -7.61 -6.24 4.59
C ALA A 12 -6.56 -5.49 3.75
N LEU A 13 -6.88 -5.22 2.47
CA LEU A 13 -6.02 -4.42 1.60
C LEU A 13 -5.79 -3.00 2.14
N GLN A 14 -6.82 -2.38 2.73
CA GLN A 14 -6.73 -1.05 3.30
C GLN A 14 -5.82 -0.99 4.53
N GLU A 15 -5.81 -2.02 5.38
CA GLU A 15 -4.89 -2.11 6.52
C GLU A 15 -3.44 -2.30 6.04
N ILE A 16 -3.22 -3.17 5.07
CA ILE A 16 -1.89 -3.34 4.46
C ILE A 16 -1.43 -2.03 3.82
N ALA A 17 -2.29 -1.35 3.07
CA ALA A 17 -1.96 -0.07 2.42
C ALA A 17 -1.53 1.01 3.43
N ARG A 18 -2.14 1.06 4.62
CA ARG A 18 -1.76 2.04 5.65
C ARG A 18 -0.31 1.92 6.11
N SER A 19 0.29 0.73 6.01
CA SER A 19 1.71 0.54 6.32
C SER A 19 2.64 1.33 5.38
N LEU A 20 2.19 1.64 4.16
CA LEU A 20 2.98 2.40 3.18
C LEU A 20 3.37 3.81 3.67
N ARG A 21 2.63 4.37 4.65
CA ARG A 21 2.97 5.68 5.23
C ARG A 21 4.31 5.68 5.96
N PHE A 22 4.75 4.52 6.42
CA PHE A 22 6.00 4.41 7.14
C PHE A 22 7.20 4.46 6.19
N TYR A 23 7.02 4.02 4.94
CA TYR A 23 8.06 4.01 3.92
C TYR A 23 8.44 5.41 3.43
N SER A 24 7.51 6.36 3.43
CA SER A 24 7.77 7.74 2.97
C SER A 24 8.77 8.51 3.84
N ASN A 25 9.01 8.06 5.08
CA ASN A 25 9.89 8.76 6.02
C ASN A 25 11.21 8.01 6.25
N LEU A 26 11.42 6.85 5.61
CA LEU A 26 12.62 6.04 5.83
C LEU A 26 13.86 6.64 5.17
N ASP A 27 13.70 7.55 4.21
CA ASP A 27 14.80 8.32 3.62
C ASP A 27 15.50 9.25 4.65
N LEU A 28 14.84 9.56 5.77
CA LEU A 28 15.43 10.33 6.88
C LEU A 28 16.33 9.47 7.78
N LEU A 29 16.23 8.15 7.68
CA LEU A 29 17.12 7.25 8.42
C LEU A 29 18.49 7.23 7.73
N GLN A 30 19.56 7.23 8.52
CA GLN A 30 20.92 7.02 8.03
C GLN A 30 21.13 5.53 7.70
N ILE A 31 20.38 5.01 6.73
CA ILE A 31 20.39 3.60 6.31
C ILE A 31 21.47 3.33 5.27
N SER A 32 21.99 2.10 5.28
CA SER A 32 22.91 1.64 4.24
C SER A 32 22.21 1.60 2.88
N GLY A 33 22.98 1.70 1.79
CA GLY A 33 22.45 1.55 0.43
C GLY A 33 21.74 0.20 0.21
N GLY A 34 22.22 -0.86 0.85
CA GLY A 34 21.60 -2.19 0.80
C GLY A 34 20.22 -2.22 1.48
N ASP A 35 20.08 -1.57 2.63
CA ASP A 35 18.79 -1.48 3.34
C ASP A 35 17.80 -0.61 2.57
N ALA A 36 18.25 0.48 1.95
CA ALA A 36 17.41 1.32 1.10
C ALA A 36 16.81 0.55 -0.08
N VAL A 37 17.55 -0.39 -0.67
CA VAL A 37 17.03 -1.28 -1.73
C VAL A 37 15.98 -2.24 -1.16
N ARG A 38 16.24 -2.86 0.00
CA ARG A 38 15.29 -3.79 0.65
C ARG A 38 13.98 -3.10 1.02
N ILE A 39 14.07 -1.88 1.54
CA ILE A 39 12.92 -1.05 1.90
C ILE A 39 12.06 -0.74 0.67
N ARG A 40 12.68 -0.28 -0.42
CA ARG A 40 11.97 -0.03 -1.69
C ARG A 40 11.33 -1.30 -2.26
N HIS A 41 12.02 -2.44 -2.11
CA HIS A 41 11.47 -3.72 -2.55
C HIS A 41 10.24 -4.14 -1.73
N ALA A 42 10.28 -3.97 -0.42
CA ALA A 42 9.14 -4.23 0.45
C ALA A 42 7.93 -3.33 0.13
N GLU A 43 8.19 -2.03 -0.12
CA GLU A 43 7.16 -1.10 -0.57
C GLU A 43 6.51 -1.56 -1.90
N HIS A 44 7.34 -2.00 -2.84
CA HIS A 44 6.89 -2.47 -4.15
C HIS A 44 6.04 -3.76 -4.05
N ILE A 45 6.44 -4.71 -3.20
CA ILE A 45 5.67 -5.95 -2.95
C ILE A 45 4.26 -5.60 -2.46
N ILE A 46 4.15 -4.68 -1.49
CA ILE A 46 2.86 -4.27 -0.95
C ILE A 46 1.98 -3.62 -2.04
N LYS A 47 2.54 -2.70 -2.83
CA LYS A 47 1.82 -2.05 -3.93
C LYS A 47 1.37 -3.06 -4.99
N SER A 48 2.20 -4.05 -5.31
CA SER A 48 1.89 -5.11 -6.27
C SER A 48 0.74 -6.01 -5.80
N ILE A 49 0.74 -6.43 -4.53
CA ILE A 49 -0.37 -7.19 -3.94
C ILE A 49 -1.69 -6.43 -4.10
N ILE A 50 -1.70 -5.14 -3.79
CA ILE A 50 -2.91 -4.31 -3.89
C ILE A 50 -3.37 -4.15 -5.35
N ALA A 51 -2.43 -3.92 -6.27
CA ALA A 51 -2.70 -3.79 -7.70
C ALA A 51 -3.26 -5.07 -8.32
N ASN A 52 -2.73 -6.23 -7.95
CA ASN A 52 -3.21 -7.54 -8.42
C ASN A 52 -4.65 -7.83 -7.96
N ASN A 53 -5.11 -7.19 -6.89
CA ASN A 53 -6.50 -7.25 -6.43
C ASN A 53 -7.39 -6.17 -7.07
N GLY A 54 -6.91 -5.45 -8.08
CA GLY A 54 -7.67 -4.45 -8.83
C GLY A 54 -7.84 -3.11 -8.10
N TYR A 55 -6.96 -2.79 -7.15
CA TYR A 55 -6.97 -1.52 -6.42
C TYR A 55 -5.69 -0.73 -6.65
N GLU A 56 -5.82 0.59 -6.63
CA GLU A 56 -4.71 1.53 -6.63
C GLU A 56 -4.63 2.21 -5.26
N VAL A 57 -3.41 2.37 -4.73
CA VAL A 57 -3.16 3.15 -3.52
C VAL A 57 -3.01 4.62 -3.87
N ARG A 58 -3.77 5.48 -3.19
CA ARG A 58 -3.63 6.94 -3.27
C ARG A 58 -3.37 7.54 -1.89
N THR A 59 -2.69 8.68 -1.88
CA THR A 59 -2.42 9.45 -0.68
C THR A 59 -3.07 10.82 -0.80
N SER A 60 -3.68 11.30 0.29
CA SER A 60 -4.19 12.68 0.37
C SER A 60 -3.98 13.24 1.75
N LYS A 61 -3.84 14.57 1.86
CA LYS A 61 -3.69 15.26 3.15
C LYS A 61 -4.90 15.05 4.07
N ARG A 62 -6.12 14.93 3.51
CA ARG A 62 -7.36 14.80 4.28
C ARG A 62 -7.70 13.36 4.70
N ARG A 63 -7.44 12.37 3.84
CA ARG A 63 -7.85 10.98 4.07
C ARG A 63 -6.69 10.03 4.38
N GLY A 64 -5.45 10.53 4.36
CA GLY A 64 -4.26 9.69 4.45
C GLY A 64 -4.18 8.74 3.26
N ILE A 65 -3.90 7.47 3.54
CA ILE A 65 -3.82 6.41 2.53
C ILE A 65 -5.19 5.79 2.29
N TYR A 66 -5.63 5.75 1.05
CA TYR A 66 -6.91 5.16 0.66
C TYR A 66 -6.81 4.39 -0.65
N LEU A 67 -7.71 3.42 -0.83
CA LEU A 67 -7.79 2.59 -2.03
C LEU A 67 -8.82 3.15 -3.03
N ILE A 68 -8.46 3.14 -4.31
CA ILE A 68 -9.35 3.35 -5.45
C ILE A 68 -9.46 2.04 -6.22
N LYS A 69 -10.68 1.55 -6.47
CA LYS A 69 -10.88 0.37 -7.33
C LYS A 69 -10.67 0.76 -8.79
N HIS A 70 -9.93 -0.05 -9.55
CA HIS A 70 -9.80 0.14 -10.98
C HIS A 70 -11.19 0.06 -11.61
N ARG A 71 -11.54 1.05 -12.43
CA ARG A 71 -12.71 0.93 -13.30
C ARG A 71 -12.26 0.08 -14.49
N SER A 72 -12.67 -1.19 -14.48
CA SER A 72 -12.74 -2.03 -15.67
C SER A 72 -13.81 -1.49 -16.62
#